data_AF-A0A1G9A3T8-F1
#
_entry.id   AF-A0A1G9A3T8-F1
#
_cell.length_a   1.000
_cell.length_b   1.000
_cell.length_c   1.000
_cell.angle_alpha   90.00
_cell.angle_beta   90.00
_cell.angle_gamma   90.00
#
_symmetry.space_group_name_H-M   'P 1'
#
loop_
_entity.id
_entity.type
_entity.pdbx_description
1 polymer ?
#
loop_
_entity_poly.entity_id
_entity_poly.type
_entity_poly.pdbx_seq_one_letter_code
_entity_poly.pdbx_strand_id
1 'polypeptide(L)'
;MDDERSVRRVGLGMMLLFWLLFIAVGAWWFHGFLAAQRNPNAHLVDAVEGGDAPITLERSHSGHFMATGRINGEPVEFLLDTGATYVAVPATLAERLGLEASGSAWFNTANGRVRGELTTLDEVSLGGFSASDVRGSISPGMEGDVALMGMSFLNRFDIEIRNSRMVLRPAESP
;
A
#
# COMPACT_ATOMS: atom_id res chain seq x y z
N MET A 1 -60.81 -16.87 -2.74
CA MET A 1 -60.16 -15.62 -3.18
C MET A 1 -59.02 -15.17 -2.27
N ASP A 2 -58.68 -15.90 -1.19
CA ASP A 2 -57.64 -15.50 -0.23
C ASP A 2 -56.25 -16.11 -0.49
N ASP A 3 -56.17 -17.29 -1.14
CA ASP A 3 -54.89 -17.97 -1.45
C ASP A 3 -54.03 -17.25 -2.50
N GLU A 4 -54.62 -16.61 -3.51
CA GLU A 4 -53.83 -15.91 -4.54
C GLU A 4 -53.12 -14.66 -4.00
N ARG A 5 -53.65 -14.05 -2.94
CA ARG A 5 -53.05 -12.86 -2.30
C ARG A 5 -51.89 -13.22 -1.36
N SER A 6 -51.93 -14.38 -0.71
CA SER A 6 -50.86 -14.85 0.18
C SER A 6 -49.62 -15.27 -0.62
N VAL A 7 -49.81 -16.04 -1.70
CA VAL A 7 -48.73 -16.50 -2.59
C VAL A 7 -48.00 -15.31 -3.27
N ARG A 8 -48.74 -14.28 -3.72
CA ARG A 8 -48.13 -13.07 -4.30
C ARG A 8 -47.29 -12.28 -3.31
N ARG A 9 -47.70 -12.21 -2.03
CA ARG A 9 -46.94 -11.51 -0.98
C ARG A 9 -45.68 -12.26 -0.56
N VAL A 10 -45.75 -13.59 -0.49
CA VAL A 10 -44.58 -14.44 -0.18
C VAL A 10 -43.57 -14.42 -1.32
N GLY A 11 -44.02 -14.50 -2.58
CA GLY A 11 -43.14 -14.39 -3.76
C GLY A 11 -42.44 -13.04 -3.87
N LEU A 12 -43.13 -11.95 -3.55
CA LEU A 12 -42.53 -10.60 -3.56
C LEU A 12 -41.47 -10.45 -2.45
N GLY A 13 -41.76 -10.96 -1.24
CA GLY A 13 -40.82 -10.95 -0.13
C GLY A 13 -39.56 -11.78 -0.42
N MET A 14 -39.74 -12.98 -0.98
CA MET A 14 -38.63 -13.85 -1.38
C MET A 14 -37.76 -13.21 -2.49
N MET A 15 -38.38 -12.54 -3.47
CA MET A 15 -37.66 -11.83 -4.54
C MET A 15 -36.84 -10.65 -4.00
N LEU A 16 -37.39 -9.86 -3.08
CA LEU A 16 -36.66 -8.76 -2.44
C LEU A 16 -35.48 -9.28 -1.61
N LEU A 17 -35.67 -10.38 -0.88
CA LEU A 17 -34.63 -10.99 -0.06
C LEU A 17 -33.50 -11.56 -0.93
N PHE A 18 -33.85 -12.18 -2.06
CA PHE A 18 -32.87 -12.62 -3.07
C PHE A 18 -32.07 -11.44 -3.63
N TRP A 19 -32.72 -10.34 -4.02
CA TRP A 19 -32.02 -9.15 -4.54
C TRP A 19 -31.12 -8.50 -3.49
N LEU A 20 -31.56 -8.41 -2.23
CA LEU A 20 -30.72 -7.91 -1.13
C LEU A 20 -29.50 -8.80 -0.90
N LEU A 21 -29.67 -10.12 -0.91
CA LEU A 21 -28.57 -11.07 -0.77
C LEU A 21 -27.60 -10.96 -1.97
N PHE A 22 -28.12 -10.89 -3.19
CA PHE A 22 -27.33 -10.75 -4.41
C PHE A 22 -26.51 -9.46 -4.43
N ILE A 23 -27.11 -8.33 -4.04
CA ILE A 23 -26.40 -7.05 -3.91
C ILE A 23 -25.36 -7.11 -2.79
N ALA A 24 -25.67 -7.71 -1.64
CA ALA A 24 -24.71 -7.85 -0.55
C ALA A 24 -23.48 -8.69 -0.96
N VAL A 25 -23.71 -9.82 -1.63
CA VAL A 25 -22.63 -10.68 -2.16
C VAL A 25 -21.87 -9.96 -3.27
N GLY A 26 -22.57 -9.27 -4.17
CA GLY A 26 -21.97 -8.47 -5.24
C GLY A 26 -21.11 -7.33 -4.71
N ALA A 27 -21.57 -6.61 -3.68
CA ALA A 27 -20.80 -5.56 -3.01
C ALA A 27 -19.57 -6.12 -2.30
N TRP A 28 -19.70 -7.27 -1.63
CA TRP A 28 -18.59 -7.95 -0.98
C TRP A 28 -17.53 -8.42 -2.00
N TRP A 29 -17.96 -9.01 -3.12
CA TRP A 29 -17.06 -9.37 -4.22
C TRP A 29 -16.42 -8.13 -4.85
N PHE A 30 -17.20 -7.12 -5.20
CA PHE A 30 -16.72 -5.90 -5.85
C PHE A 30 -15.68 -5.17 -5.00
N HIS A 31 -15.84 -5.18 -3.67
CA HIS A 31 -14.87 -4.63 -2.74
C HIS A 31 -13.51 -5.33 -2.81
N GLY A 32 -13.47 -6.66 -2.97
CA GLY A 32 -12.23 -7.42 -3.17
C GLY A 32 -11.55 -7.16 -4.52
N PHE A 33 -12.36 -6.98 -5.58
CA PHE A 33 -11.83 -6.73 -6.94
C PHE A 33 -11.20 -5.34 -7.08
N LEU A 34 -11.75 -4.32 -6.42
CA LEU A 34 -11.21 -2.96 -6.42
C LEU A 34 -9.82 -2.88 -5.77
N ALA A 35 -9.59 -3.66 -4.70
CA ALA A 35 -8.31 -3.68 -4.00
C ALA A 35 -7.18 -4.27 -4.87
N ALA A 36 -7.46 -5.36 -5.58
CA ALA A 36 -6.49 -6.01 -6.47
C ALA A 36 -6.10 -5.14 -7.68
N GLN A 37 -7.01 -4.28 -8.18
CA GLN A 37 -6.68 -3.35 -9.26
C GLN A 37 -5.75 -2.21 -8.82
N ARG A 38 -5.82 -1.79 -7.56
CA ARG A 38 -4.98 -0.69 -7.05
C ARG A 38 -3.54 -1.13 -6.87
N ASN A 39 -3.32 -2.31 -6.32
CA ASN A 39 -1.99 -2.83 -5.99
C ASN A 39 -1.82 -4.26 -6.50
N PRO A 40 -1.30 -4.43 -7.75
CA PRO A 40 -1.05 -5.77 -8.31
C PRO A 40 0.08 -6.52 -7.57
N ASN A 41 0.86 -5.82 -6.75
CA ASN A 41 2.02 -6.37 -6.03
C ASN A 41 1.74 -6.62 -4.54
N ALA A 42 0.46 -6.71 -4.14
CA ALA A 42 0.09 -6.94 -2.74
C ALA A 42 0.63 -8.26 -2.17
N HIS A 43 0.85 -9.26 -3.04
CA HIS A 43 1.41 -10.57 -2.69
C HIS A 43 2.87 -10.52 -2.20
N LEU A 44 3.60 -9.42 -2.44
CA LEU A 44 5.00 -9.27 -2.02
C LEU A 44 5.17 -9.22 -0.49
N VAL A 45 4.10 -8.95 0.25
CA VAL A 45 4.12 -8.95 1.72
C VAL A 45 4.25 -10.35 2.32
N ASP A 46 3.86 -11.38 1.56
CA ASP A 46 3.92 -12.79 1.96
C ASP A 46 5.22 -13.48 1.53
N ALA A 47 6.10 -12.74 0.83
CA ALA A 47 7.39 -13.27 0.39
C ALA A 47 8.27 -13.61 1.60
N VAL A 48 8.56 -14.89 1.76
CA VAL A 48 9.48 -15.40 2.79
C VAL A 48 10.93 -15.18 2.33
N GLU A 49 11.80 -14.84 3.28
CA GLU A 49 13.21 -14.46 3.09
C GLU A 49 13.91 -15.18 1.93
N GLY A 50 14.47 -14.37 1.03
CA GLY A 50 15.26 -14.79 -0.12
C GLY A 50 16.09 -13.61 -0.60
N GLY A 51 16.91 -13.05 0.30
CA GLY A 51 17.55 -11.73 0.23
C GLY A 51 18.34 -11.38 -1.03
N ASP A 52 18.57 -12.34 -1.93
CA ASP A 52 19.28 -12.15 -3.19
C ASP A 52 18.37 -12.21 -4.43
N ALA A 53 17.09 -12.57 -4.27
CA ALA A 53 16.17 -12.66 -5.39
C ALA A 53 15.70 -11.27 -5.84
N PRO A 54 15.70 -10.97 -7.15
CA PRO A 54 15.13 -9.73 -7.67
C PRO A 54 13.65 -9.61 -7.36
N ILE A 55 13.23 -8.45 -6.84
CA ILE A 55 11.81 -8.13 -6.64
C ILE A 55 11.28 -7.55 -7.94
N THR A 56 10.25 -8.16 -8.52
CA THR A 56 9.60 -7.65 -9.73
C THR A 56 8.24 -7.08 -9.38
N LEU A 57 8.04 -5.82 -9.74
CA LEU A 57 6.80 -5.09 -9.55
C LEU A 57 6.13 -4.81 -10.88
N GLU A 58 4.82 -5.01 -10.92
CA GLU A 58 3.95 -4.60 -12.02
C GLU A 58 3.41 -3.19 -11.77
N ARG A 59 3.33 -2.39 -12.83
CA ARG A 59 2.73 -1.05 -12.76
C ARG A 59 1.23 -1.18 -12.53
N SER A 60 0.71 -0.47 -11.54
CA SER A 60 -0.73 -0.40 -11.28
C SER A 60 -1.47 0.35 -12.40
N HIS A 61 -2.80 0.26 -12.41
CA HIS A 61 -3.64 0.97 -13.38
C HIS A 61 -3.52 2.50 -13.28
N SER A 62 -3.14 3.03 -12.10
CA SER A 62 -2.89 4.47 -11.91
C SER A 62 -1.57 4.94 -12.56
N GLY A 63 -0.77 4.02 -13.09
CA GLY A 63 0.52 4.33 -13.71
C GLY A 63 1.69 4.35 -12.72
N HIS A 64 1.45 4.10 -11.43
CA HIS A 64 2.49 4.06 -10.40
C HIS A 64 2.86 2.63 -10.00
N PHE A 65 4.06 2.45 -9.44
CA PHE A 65 4.45 1.19 -8.81
C PHE A 65 4.00 1.23 -7.35
N MET A 66 3.06 0.36 -7.02
CA MET A 66 2.56 0.19 -5.65
C MET A 66 2.93 -1.20 -5.16
N ALA A 67 3.26 -1.36 -3.89
CA ALA A 67 3.52 -2.66 -3.30
C ALA A 67 3.14 -2.68 -1.83
N THR A 68 2.76 -3.85 -1.33
CA THR A 68 2.61 -4.04 0.12
C THR A 68 3.92 -4.55 0.68
N GLY A 69 4.49 -3.81 1.63
CA GLY A 69 5.65 -4.20 2.42
C GLY A 69 5.30 -4.15 3.91
N ARG A 70 6.32 -3.99 4.77
CA ARG A 70 6.11 -3.78 6.20
C ARG A 70 6.95 -2.62 6.72
N ILE A 71 6.43 -1.93 7.72
CA ILE A 71 7.17 -1.01 8.60
C ILE A 71 7.04 -1.56 10.01
N ASN A 72 8.16 -1.81 10.69
CA ASN A 72 8.20 -2.32 12.06
C ASN A 72 7.29 -3.56 12.26
N GLY A 73 7.30 -4.45 11.26
CA GLY A 73 6.46 -5.65 11.27
C GLY A 73 4.98 -5.45 10.93
N GLU A 74 4.49 -4.24 10.70
CA GLU A 74 3.10 -3.97 10.31
C GLU A 74 2.95 -3.80 8.79
N PRO A 75 1.93 -4.41 8.14
CA PRO A 75 1.71 -4.27 6.71
C PRO A 75 1.40 -2.83 6.30
N VAL A 76 2.13 -2.32 5.31
CA VAL A 76 1.97 -0.97 4.78
C VAL A 76 1.98 -1.01 3.26
N GLU A 77 1.05 -0.28 2.64
CA GLU A 77 1.08 -0.05 1.21
C GLU A 77 2.03 1.10 0.88
N PHE A 78 2.93 0.86 -0.05
CA PHE A 78 3.93 1.81 -0.51
C PHE A 78 3.69 2.20 -1.96
N LEU A 79 3.82 3.49 -2.25
CA LEU A 79 4.12 4.00 -3.57
C LEU A 79 5.65 4.09 -3.70
N LEU A 80 6.24 3.44 -4.70
CA LEU A 80 7.68 3.52 -4.93
C LEU A 80 8.01 4.84 -5.65
N ASP A 81 8.82 5.67 -5.00
CA ASP A 81 9.17 7.02 -5.47
C ASP A 81 10.68 7.27 -5.36
N THR A 82 11.38 7.12 -6.49
CA THR A 82 12.83 7.39 -6.57
C THR A 82 13.16 8.89 -6.45
N GLY A 83 12.18 9.78 -6.53
CA GLY A 83 12.34 11.23 -6.32
C GLY A 83 12.30 11.63 -4.84
N ALA A 84 11.83 10.75 -3.96
CA ALA A 84 11.75 11.00 -2.52
C ALA A 84 13.04 10.60 -1.82
N THR A 85 13.59 11.46 -0.95
CA THR A 85 14.80 11.15 -0.17
C THR A 85 14.55 10.13 0.94
N TYR A 86 13.43 10.28 1.66
CA TYR A 86 13.07 9.48 2.83
C TYR A 86 11.89 8.57 2.56
N VAL A 87 11.69 7.54 3.38
CA VAL A 87 10.40 6.86 3.45
C VAL A 87 9.42 7.83 4.10
N ALA A 88 8.44 8.33 3.35
CA ALA A 88 7.47 9.30 3.85
C ALA A 88 6.18 8.60 4.30
N VAL A 89 5.81 8.82 5.55
CA VAL A 89 4.68 8.19 6.22
C VAL A 89 3.62 9.26 6.51
N PRO A 90 2.35 9.09 6.09
CA PRO A 90 1.25 9.95 6.52
C PRO A 90 1.14 10.03 8.05
N ALA A 91 0.76 11.18 8.60
CA ALA A 91 0.62 11.35 10.05
C ALA A 91 -0.32 10.32 10.69
N THR A 92 -1.45 10.02 10.06
CA THR A 92 -2.42 9.01 10.52
C THR A 92 -1.84 7.59 10.56
N LEU A 93 -1.00 7.25 9.58
CA LEU A 93 -0.30 5.97 9.56
C LEU A 93 0.82 5.94 10.60
N ALA A 94 1.55 7.04 10.79
CA ALA A 94 2.61 7.14 11.79
C ALA A 94 2.06 6.93 13.22
N GLU A 95 0.90 7.52 13.54
CA GLU A 95 0.20 7.30 14.80
C GLU A 95 -0.18 5.83 15.00
N ARG A 96 -0.72 5.18 13.97
CA ARG A 96 -1.07 3.74 14.03
C ARG A 96 0.14 2.85 14.25
N LEU A 97 1.27 3.21 13.64
CA LEU A 97 2.55 2.50 13.75
C LEU A 97 3.33 2.86 15.02
N GLY A 98 2.87 3.84 15.81
CA GLY A 98 3.56 4.31 17.01
C GLY A 98 4.92 4.97 16.72
N LEU A 99 5.09 5.61 15.56
CA LEU A 99 6.35 6.24 15.17
C LEU A 99 6.59 7.52 15.97
N GLU A 100 7.80 7.68 16.48
CA GLU A 100 8.21 8.86 17.23
C GLU A 100 8.99 9.84 16.34
N ALA A 101 8.71 11.13 16.49
CA ALA A 101 9.44 12.18 15.81
C ALA A 101 10.79 12.43 16.49
N SER A 102 11.87 12.37 15.72
CA SER A 102 13.25 12.66 16.17
C SER A 102 13.69 14.09 15.85
N GLY A 103 12.89 14.84 15.09
CA GLY A 103 13.17 16.23 14.74
C GLY A 103 12.21 16.75 13.67
N SER A 104 12.49 17.93 13.13
CA SER A 104 11.70 18.52 12.03
C SER A 104 12.60 19.03 10.91
N ALA A 105 12.15 18.87 9.67
CA ALA A 105 12.85 19.34 8.50
C ALA A 105 11.87 19.92 7.46
N TRP A 106 12.43 20.70 6.53
CA TRP A 106 11.69 21.19 5.37
C TRP A 106 11.88 20.24 4.20
N PHE A 107 10.77 19.80 3.61
CA PHE A 107 10.75 18.91 2.46
C PHE A 107 10.21 19.66 1.25
N ASN A 108 10.83 19.44 0.10
CA ASN A 108 10.28 19.94 -1.16
C ASN A 108 9.38 18.85 -1.73
N THR A 109 8.11 19.18 -1.96
CA THR A 109 7.11 18.29 -2.55
C THR A 109 6.58 18.90 -3.84
N ALA A 110 5.78 18.14 -4.59
CA ALA A 110 5.09 18.66 -5.77
C ALA A 110 4.18 19.86 -5.45
N ASN A 111 3.61 19.91 -4.24
CA ASN A 111 2.73 20.98 -3.78
C ASN A 111 3.49 22.15 -3.13
N GLY A 112 4.83 22.16 -3.23
CA GLY A 112 5.70 23.15 -2.64
C GLY A 112 6.42 22.65 -1.38
N ARG A 113 7.02 23.59 -0.65
CA ARG A 113 7.83 23.28 0.53
C ARG A 113 6.93 23.12 1.76
N VAL A 114 7.03 21.97 2.42
CA VAL A 114 6.25 21.63 3.61
C VAL A 114 7.19 21.31 4.78
N ARG A 115 6.75 21.63 5.99
CA ARG A 115 7.44 21.19 7.20
C ARG A 115 6.91 19.81 7.56
N GLY A 116 7.81 18.87 7.75
CA GLY A 116 7.50 17.53 8.24
C GLY A 116 8.40 17.17 9.41
N GLU A 117 8.11 16.02 10.01
CA GLU A 117 8.90 15.48 11.10
C GLU A 117 9.82 14.39 10.58
N LEU A 118 11.02 14.29 11.15
CA LEU A 118 11.94 13.19 10.88
C LEU A 118 11.67 12.05 11.85
N THR A 119 11.87 10.82 11.40
CA THR A 119 11.75 9.62 12.24
C THR A 119 12.75 8.55 11.77
N THR A 120 12.94 7.53 12.57
CA THR A 120 13.70 6.34 12.20
C THR A 120 12.74 5.16 12.24
N LEU A 121 12.72 4.38 11.16
CA LEU A 121 11.96 3.15 11.06
C LEU A 121 12.89 2.01 11.45
N ASP A 122 12.52 1.24 12.47
CA ASP A 122 13.35 0.16 13.02
C ASP A 122 13.62 -0.90 11.96
N GLU A 123 12.59 -1.25 11.20
CA GLU A 123 12.69 -2.15 10.05
C GLU A 123 11.71 -1.73 8.95
N VAL A 124 12.19 -1.72 7.71
CA VAL A 124 11.34 -1.68 6.51
C VAL A 124 11.62 -2.92 5.68
N SER A 125 10.57 -3.58 5.22
CA SER A 125 10.71 -4.75 4.36
C SER A 125 9.80 -4.72 3.14
N LEU A 126 10.28 -5.31 2.06
CA LEU A 126 9.56 -5.47 0.79
C LEU A 126 10.04 -6.73 0.09
N GLY A 127 9.12 -7.61 -0.32
CA GLY A 127 9.46 -8.74 -1.19
C GLY A 127 10.55 -9.67 -0.65
N GLY A 128 10.59 -9.90 0.67
CA GLY A 128 11.60 -10.75 1.31
C GLY A 128 12.95 -10.07 1.58
N PHE A 129 13.12 -8.80 1.21
CA PHE A 129 14.27 -7.97 1.59
C PHE A 129 13.89 -7.07 2.78
N SER A 130 14.74 -7.00 3.80
CA SER A 130 14.57 -6.11 4.95
C SER A 130 15.78 -5.19 5.13
N ALA A 131 15.53 -4.01 5.68
CA ALA A 131 16.56 -3.07 6.09
C ALA A 131 16.21 -2.49 7.45
N SER A 132 17.18 -2.45 8.35
CA SER A 132 17.05 -1.77 9.63
C SER A 132 17.44 -0.29 9.52
N ASP A 133 17.03 0.48 10.53
CA ASP A 133 17.46 1.86 10.77
C ASP A 133 17.21 2.77 9.55
N VAL A 134 16.03 2.62 8.93
CA VAL A 134 15.67 3.33 7.71
C VAL A 134 15.19 4.73 8.07
N ARG A 135 15.81 5.74 7.48
CA ARG A 135 15.43 7.13 7.71
C ARG A 135 14.06 7.42 7.12
N GLY A 136 13.12 7.84 7.96
CA GLY A 136 11.76 8.18 7.58
C GLY A 136 11.43 9.66 7.79
N SER A 137 10.28 10.06 7.27
CA SER A 137 9.67 11.36 7.57
C SER A 137 8.17 11.22 7.75
N ILE A 138 7.60 11.89 8.74
CA ILE A 138 6.16 11.98 8.95
C ILE A 138 5.66 13.25 8.27
N SER A 139 4.77 13.09 7.29
CA SER A 139 4.25 14.19 6.48
C SER A 139 2.78 14.48 6.84
N PRO A 140 2.48 15.68 7.40
CA PRO A 140 1.10 16.06 7.71
C PRO A 140 0.27 16.37 6.47
N GLY A 141 0.92 16.62 5.32
CA GLY A 141 0.24 16.92 4.05
C GLY A 141 -0.06 15.69 3.19
N MET A 142 0.28 14.48 3.66
CA MET A 142 -0.09 13.23 2.99
C MET A 142 -1.40 12.71 3.59
N GLU A 143 -2.39 12.52 2.73
CA GLU A 143 -3.68 11.94 3.13
C GLU A 143 -3.70 10.43 2.86
N GLY A 144 -4.47 9.69 3.65
CA GLY A 144 -4.69 8.25 3.50
C GLY A 144 -3.67 7.38 4.23
N ASP A 145 -3.58 6.13 3.80
CA ASP A 145 -2.79 5.06 4.44
C ASP A 145 -1.61 4.56 3.58
N VAL A 146 -1.25 5.30 2.53
CA VAL A 146 -0.18 4.94 1.60
C VAL A 146 1.09 5.70 1.95
N ALA A 147 2.18 4.98 2.24
CA ALA A 147 3.49 5.56 2.44
C ALA A 147 4.23 5.73 1.10
N LEU A 148 5.19 6.65 1.04
CA LEU A 148 6.14 6.74 -0.09
C LEU A 148 7.41 5.99 0.29
N MET A 149 7.80 5.04 -0.54
CA MET A 149 9.09 4.36 -0.42
C MET A 149 10.14 5.15 -1.19
N GLY A 150 10.95 5.92 -0.46
CA GLY A 150 12.00 6.75 -1.02
C GLY A 150 13.40 6.13 -1.02
N MET A 151 14.38 6.91 -1.45
CA MET A 151 15.79 6.51 -1.62
C MET A 151 16.48 6.08 -0.33
N SER A 152 16.02 6.49 0.85
CA SER A 152 16.51 5.98 2.13
C SER A 152 16.37 4.46 2.31
N PHE A 153 15.48 3.82 1.53
CA PHE A 153 15.35 2.37 1.41
C PHE A 153 15.80 1.91 0.01
N LEU A 154 15.31 2.57 -1.04
CA LEU A 154 15.52 2.16 -2.44
C LEU A 154 16.99 2.20 -2.90
N ASN A 155 17.87 2.96 -2.25
CA ASN A 155 19.30 3.00 -2.58
C ASN A 155 20.04 1.66 -2.36
N ARG A 156 19.40 0.68 -1.71
CA ARG A 156 19.91 -0.68 -1.53
C ARG A 156 19.68 -1.57 -2.74
N PHE A 157 19.06 -1.03 -3.79
CA PHE A 157 18.74 -1.78 -4.99
C PHE A 157 19.27 -1.09 -6.24
N ASP A 158 19.71 -1.91 -7.20
CA ASP A 158 19.76 -1.53 -8.60
C ASP A 158 18.34 -1.59 -9.18
N ILE A 159 17.86 -0.43 -9.64
CA ILE A 159 16.49 -0.25 -10.10
C ILE A 159 16.47 -0.23 -11.63
N GLU A 160 15.75 -1.18 -12.22
CA GLU A 160 15.53 -1.24 -13.65
C GLU A 160 14.05 -1.10 -13.96
N ILE A 161 13.67 -0.04 -14.69
CA ILE A 161 12.29 0.17 -15.14
C ILE A 161 12.22 -0.09 -16.64
N ARG A 162 11.42 -1.07 -17.06
CA ARG A 162 11.12 -1.33 -18.47
C ARG A 162 9.63 -1.55 -18.67
N ASN A 163 9.04 -0.74 -19.55
CA ASN A 163 7.60 -0.79 -19.86
C ASN A 163 6.76 -0.62 -18.57
N SER A 164 5.95 -1.65 -18.27
CA SER A 164 5.07 -1.73 -17.10
C SER A 164 5.66 -2.57 -15.96
N ARG A 165 6.98 -2.78 -15.94
CA ARG A 165 7.67 -3.50 -14.85
C ARG A 165 8.82 -2.69 -14.26
N MET A 166 8.98 -2.81 -12.96
CA MET A 166 10.15 -2.36 -12.21
C MET A 166 10.79 -3.60 -11.58
N VAL A 167 12.09 -3.74 -11.76
CA VAL A 167 12.89 -4.81 -11.15
C VAL A 167 13.85 -4.16 -10.17
N LEU A 168 13.79 -4.58 -8.91
CA LEU A 168 14.71 -4.19 -7.85
C LEU A 168 15.67 -5.36 -7.64
N ARG A 169 16.95 -5.17 -7.92
CA ARG A 169 17.99 -6.16 -7.60
C ARG A 169 18.77 -5.66 -6.40
N PRO A 170 19.00 -6.45 -5.35
CA PRO A 170 19.90 -6.05 -4.27
C PRO A 170 21.22 -5.54 -4.86
N ALA A 171 21.61 -4.33 -4.50
CA ALA A 171 22.86 -3.76 -4.98
C ALA A 171 24.03 -4.56 -4.38
N GLU A 172 24.98 -4.96 -5.20
CA GLU A 172 26.20 -5.60 -4.70
C GLU A 172 26.90 -4.63 -3.74
N SER A 173 27.17 -5.08 -2.51
CA SER A 173 27.97 -4.29 -1.58
C SER A 173 29.39 -4.16 -2.14
N PRO A 174 29.95 -2.94 -2.28
CA PRO A 174 31.34 -2.77 -2.72
C PRO A 174 32.36 -3.32 -1.70
#